data_AF-A0A822IMM1-F1
#
_entry.id   AF-A0A822IMM1-F1
#
_cell.length_a   1.000
_cell.length_b   1.000
_cell.length_c   1.000
_cell.angle_alpha   90.00
_cell.angle_beta   90.00
_cell.angle_gamma   90.00
#
_symmetry.space_group_name_H-M   'P 1'
#
loop_
_entity.id
_entity.type
_entity.pdbx_description
1 polymer ?
#
loop_
_entity_poly.entity_id
_entity_poly.type
_entity_poly.pdbx_seq_one_letter_code
_entity_poly.pdbx_strand_id
1 'polypeptide(L)'
;MSYVKIQRSIFQPIEDMIKIGLYRDEQEAISSLVHDQAKYKLEQYHKKIENMENKYHMDFSDFETKIKAASEENFEEWDDYILWESYVKAYQYWSKLA
;
A
#
# COMPACT_ATOMS: atom_id res chain seq x y z
N MET A 1 3.98 21.80 15.21
CA MET A 1 3.03 21.10 14.32
C MET A 1 2.26 22.16 13.54
N SER A 2 2.38 22.20 12.20
CA SER A 2 1.59 23.14 11.38
C SER A 2 0.25 22.50 11.04
N TYR A 3 -0.84 23.13 11.44
CA TYR A 3 -2.17 22.71 11.03
C TYR A 3 -2.46 23.23 9.62
N VAL A 4 -2.87 22.35 8.71
CA VAL A 4 -3.36 22.73 7.39
C VAL A 4 -4.81 23.19 7.54
N LYS A 5 -5.12 24.42 7.15
CA LYS A 5 -6.52 24.89 7.08
C LYS A 5 -7.18 24.26 5.86
N ILE A 6 -8.07 23.30 6.10
CA ILE A 6 -8.86 22.63 5.07
C ILE A 6 -10.20 23.37 4.95
N GLN A 7 -10.61 23.71 3.73
CA GLN A 7 -11.93 24.30 3.49
C GLN A 7 -13.02 23.26 3.76
N ARG A 8 -14.07 23.66 4.49
CA ARG A 8 -15.16 22.76 4.88
C ARG A 8 -15.88 22.09 3.69
N SER A 9 -15.91 22.76 2.55
CA SER A 9 -16.47 22.25 1.29
C SER A 9 -15.84 20.93 0.82
N ILE A 10 -14.60 20.63 1.23
CA ILE A 10 -13.92 19.37 0.90
C ILE A 10 -14.63 18.16 1.52
N PHE A 11 -15.36 18.34 2.61
CA PHE A 11 -16.12 17.28 3.29
C PHE A 11 -17.55 17.12 2.78
N GLN A 12 -18.01 17.97 1.85
CA GLN A 12 -19.37 17.88 1.29
C GLN A 12 -19.73 16.48 0.76
N PRO A 13 -18.83 15.76 0.06
CA PRO A 13 -19.12 14.40 -0.37
C PRO A 13 -19.42 13.44 0.79
N ILE A 14 -18.72 13.59 1.92
CA ILE A 14 -18.94 12.77 3.11
C ILE A 14 -20.28 13.13 3.76
N GLU A 15 -20.60 14.42 3.88
CA GLU A 15 -21.90 14.87 4.38
C GLU A 15 -23.05 14.32 3.53
N ASP A 16 -22.88 14.29 2.20
CA ASP A 16 -23.90 13.81 1.29
C ASP A 16 -24.09 12.29 1.41
N MET A 17 -23.00 11.53 1.60
CA MET A 17 -23.07 10.09 1.89
C MET A 17 -23.80 9.79 3.20
N ILE A 18 -23.59 10.59 4.24
CA ILE A 18 -24.33 10.46 5.52
C ILE A 18 -25.81 10.78 5.31
N LYS A 19 -26.14 11.86 4.59
CA LYS A 19 -27.52 12.25 4.32
C LYS A 19 -28.33 11.19 3.58
N ILE A 20 -27.70 10.42 2.68
CA ILE A 20 -28.36 9.32 1.97
C ILE A 20 -28.33 7.99 2.75
N GLY A 21 -27.80 7.99 3.97
CA GLY A 21 -27.81 6.85 4.87
C GLY A 21 -26.75 5.79 4.59
N LEU A 22 -25.70 6.09 3.80
CA LEU A 22 -24.58 5.17 3.58
C LEU A 22 -23.72 4.99 4.83
N TYR A 23 -23.60 6.04 5.64
CA TYR A 23 -22.85 6.04 6.90
C TYR A 23 -23.64 6.76 7.99
N ARG A 24 -23.45 6.36 9.24
CA ARG A 24 -24.11 6.97 10.41
C ARG A 24 -23.56 8.36 10.71
N ASP A 25 -22.25 8.54 10.58
CA ASP A 25 -21.54 9.77 10.94
C ASP A 25 -20.23 9.92 10.14
N GLU A 26 -19.59 11.10 10.26
CA GLU A 26 -18.34 11.41 9.56
C GLU A 26 -17.19 10.48 9.96
N GLN A 27 -17.17 10.03 11.22
CA GLN A 27 -16.11 9.16 11.72
C GLN A 27 -16.19 7.78 11.09
N GLU A 28 -17.39 7.20 10.99
CA GLU A 28 -17.63 5.94 10.29
C GLU A 28 -17.30 6.05 8.80
N ALA A 29 -17.72 7.14 8.15
CA ALA A 29 -17.42 7.36 6.73
C ALA A 29 -15.92 7.44 6.46
N ILE A 30 -15.18 8.23 7.24
CA ILE A 30 -13.72 8.36 7.08
C ILE A 30 -13.03 7.02 7.38
N SER A 31 -13.41 6.33 8.46
CA SER A 31 -12.81 5.03 8.80
C SER A 31 -13.03 4.02 7.68
N SER A 32 -14.25 3.92 7.16
CA SER A 32 -14.60 2.99 6.07
C SER A 32 -13.81 3.30 4.80
N LEU A 33 -13.72 4.58 4.41
CA LEU A 33 -12.93 5.02 3.26
C LEU A 33 -11.44 4.70 3.40
N VAL A 34 -10.88 4.84 4.61
CA VAL A 34 -9.48 4.47 4.88
C VAL A 34 -9.28 2.96 4.76
N HIS A 35 -10.19 2.15 5.30
CA HIS A 35 -10.13 0.68 5.16
C HIS A 35 -10.26 0.24 3.70
N ASP A 36 -11.18 0.83 2.94
CA ASP A 36 -11.37 0.51 1.53
C ASP A 36 -10.15 0.91 0.69
N GLN A 37 -9.58 2.08 0.98
CA GLN A 37 -8.32 2.51 0.37
C GLN A 37 -7.17 1.56 0.72
N ALA A 38 -7.08 1.10 1.97
CA ALA A 38 -6.06 0.16 2.41
C ALA A 38 -6.20 -1.19 1.69
N LYS A 39 -7.41 -1.73 1.58
CA LYS A 39 -7.69 -2.96 0.81
C LYS A 39 -7.30 -2.83 -0.65
N TYR A 40 -7.70 -1.73 -1.30
CA TYR A 40 -7.31 -1.45 -2.68
C TYR A 40 -5.78 -1.41 -2.83
N LYS A 41 -5.08 -0.74 -1.91
CA LYS A 41 -3.61 -0.69 -1.94
C LYS A 41 -2.97 -2.06 -1.72
N LEU A 42 -3.50 -2.87 -0.81
CA LEU A 42 -3.04 -4.24 -0.58
C LEU A 42 -3.13 -5.07 -1.86
N GLU A 43 -4.26 -5.05 -2.56
CA GLU A 43 -4.43 -5.77 -3.83
C GLU A 43 -3.41 -5.31 -4.88
N GLN A 44 -3.14 -4.01 -4.97
CA GLN A 44 -2.16 -3.47 -5.92
C GLN A 44 -0.73 -3.92 -5.60
N TYR A 45 -0.32 -3.88 -4.33
CA TYR A 45 1.02 -4.33 -3.94
C TYR A 45 1.16 -5.84 -3.97
N HIS A 46 0.10 -6.59 -3.66
CA HIS A 46 0.10 -8.04 -3.79
C HIS A 46 0.39 -8.48 -5.23
N LYS A 47 -0.33 -7.93 -6.21
CA LYS A 47 -0.06 -8.20 -7.64
C LYS A 47 1.36 -7.86 -8.07
N LYS A 48 1.93 -6.78 -7.54
CA LYS A 48 3.31 -6.38 -7.82
C LYS A 48 4.33 -7.35 -7.22
N ILE A 49 4.06 -7.86 -6.02
CA ILE A 49 4.86 -8.90 -5.36
C ILE A 49 4.77 -10.19 -6.18
N GLU A 50 3.57 -10.65 -6.53
CA GLU A 50 3.36 -11.85 -7.36
C GLU A 50 4.09 -11.75 -8.71
N ASN A 51 4.11 -10.57 -9.34
CA ASN A 51 4.86 -10.37 -10.58
C ASN A 51 6.37 -10.55 -10.40
N MET A 52 6.93 -10.11 -9.27
CA MET A 52 8.34 -10.32 -8.95
C MET A 52 8.63 -11.78 -8.60
N GLU A 53 7.76 -12.43 -7.84
CA GLU A 53 7.85 -13.86 -7.53
C GLU A 53 7.81 -14.70 -8.81
N ASN A 54 6.98 -14.32 -9.78
CA ASN A 54 6.93 -14.95 -11.10
C ASN A 54 8.18 -14.66 -11.95
N LYS A 55 8.76 -13.44 -11.87
CA LYS A 55 9.99 -13.08 -12.59
C LYS A 55 11.19 -13.90 -12.11
N TYR A 56 11.31 -14.12 -10.80
CA TYR A 56 12.46 -14.78 -10.19
C TYR A 56 12.23 -16.23 -9.78
N HIS A 57 10.99 -16.72 -9.85
CA HIS A 57 10.57 -18.06 -9.42
C HIS A 57 10.94 -18.39 -7.97
N MET A 58 10.87 -17.40 -7.09
CA MET A 58 11.16 -17.50 -5.65
C MET A 58 10.42 -16.42 -4.88
N ASP A 59 10.35 -16.52 -3.55
CA ASP A 59 9.80 -15.47 -2.71
C ASP A 59 10.83 -14.35 -2.44
N PHE A 60 10.38 -13.26 -1.81
CA PHE A 60 11.25 -12.11 -1.51
C PHE A 60 12.40 -12.46 -0.55
N SER A 61 12.18 -13.37 0.40
CA SER A 61 13.19 -13.73 1.41
C SER A 61 14.34 -14.51 0.77
N ASP A 62 14.00 -15.45 -0.11
CA ASP A 62 14.97 -16.20 -0.90
C ASP A 62 15.75 -15.27 -1.84
N PHE A 63 15.03 -14.34 -2.51
CA PHE A 63 15.66 -13.36 -3.38
C PHE A 63 16.62 -12.44 -2.63
N GLU A 64 16.21 -11.92 -1.47
CA GLU A 64 17.05 -11.08 -0.61
C GLU A 64 18.32 -11.83 -0.18
N THR A 65 18.21 -13.10 0.17
CA THR A 65 19.35 -13.94 0.56
C THR A 65 20.30 -14.14 -0.61
N LYS A 66 19.78 -14.43 -1.82
CA LYS A 66 20.57 -14.55 -3.04
C LYS A 66 21.37 -13.28 -3.31
N ILE A 67 20.72 -12.12 -3.29
CA ILE A 67 21.35 -10.83 -3.59
C ILE A 67 22.44 -10.48 -2.60
N LYS A 68 22.21 -10.70 -1.30
CA LYS A 68 23.20 -10.43 -0.25
C LYS A 68 24.38 -11.40 -0.25
N ALA A 69 24.20 -12.62 -0.77
CA ALA A 69 25.25 -13.64 -0.85
C ALA A 69 26.03 -13.62 -2.17
N ALA A 70 25.58 -12.85 -3.17
CA ALA A 70 26.22 -12.79 -4.48
C ALA A 70 27.63 -12.19 -4.38
N SER A 71 28.61 -12.87 -4.98
CA SER A 71 30.00 -12.39 -5.04
C SER A 71 30.23 -11.36 -6.14
N GLU A 72 29.40 -11.38 -7.18
CA GLU A 72 29.40 -10.43 -8.29
C GLU A 72 28.10 -9.64 -8.29
N GLU A 73 28.19 -8.31 -8.41
CA GLU A 73 27.01 -7.44 -8.45
C GLU A 73 26.32 -7.52 -9.81
N ASN A 74 25.03 -7.84 -9.78
CA ASN A 74 24.13 -7.63 -10.91
C ASN A 74 23.24 -6.42 -10.63
N PHE A 75 23.52 -5.30 -11.31
CA PHE A 75 22.80 -4.05 -11.12
C PHE A 75 21.29 -4.15 -11.38
N GLU A 76 20.87 -4.96 -12.36
CA GLU A 76 19.45 -5.17 -12.63
C GLU A 76 18.77 -5.86 -11.45
N GLU A 77 19.39 -6.91 -10.90
CA GLU A 77 18.82 -7.61 -9.76
C GLU A 77 18.81 -6.75 -8.49
N TRP A 78 19.79 -5.85 -8.32
CA TRP A 78 19.80 -4.88 -7.22
C TRP A 78 18.68 -3.83 -7.36
N ASP A 79 18.44 -3.32 -8.56
CA ASP A 79 17.34 -2.38 -8.82
C ASP A 79 15.99 -3.05 -8.54
N ASP A 80 15.82 -4.29 -9.00
CA ASP A 80 14.62 -5.07 -8.74
C ASP A 80 14.46 -5.42 -7.24
N TYR A 81 15.56 -5.68 -6.53
CA TYR A 81 15.54 -5.88 -5.08
C TYR A 81 15.01 -4.63 -4.35
N ILE A 82 15.54 -3.45 -4.65
CA ILE A 82 15.10 -2.20 -4.02
C ILE A 82 13.62 -1.95 -4.32
N LEU A 83 13.19 -2.22 -5.55
CA LEU A 83 11.81 -2.05 -5.97
C LEU A 83 10.89 -3.03 -5.25
N TRP A 84 11.24 -4.31 -5.20
CA TRP A 84 10.45 -5.35 -4.55
C TRP A 84 10.38 -5.15 -3.03
N GLU A 85 11.50 -4.80 -2.38
CA GLU A 85 11.53 -4.45 -0.96
C GLU A 85 10.54 -3.31 -0.65
N SER A 86 10.47 -2.30 -1.53
CA SER A 86 9.51 -1.20 -1.38
C SER A 86 8.06 -1.69 -1.44
N TYR A 87 7.76 -2.68 -2.27
CA TYR A 87 6.41 -3.26 -2.39
C TYR A 87 6.03 -4.04 -1.14
N VAL A 88 6.95 -4.87 -0.63
CA VAL A 88 6.75 -5.63 0.61
C VAL A 88 6.51 -4.70 1.79
N LYS A 89 7.34 -3.66 1.95
CA LYS A 89 7.18 -2.66 3.01
C LYS A 89 5.85 -1.90 2.89
N ALA A 90 5.46 -1.52 1.67
CA ALA A 90 4.19 -0.85 1.45
C ALA A 90 3.01 -1.77 1.77
N TYR A 91 3.04 -3.03 1.34
CA TYR A 91 2.02 -4.03 1.68
C TYR A 91 1.87 -4.19 3.20
N GLN A 92 2.98 -4.35 3.93
CA GLN A 92 2.99 -4.43 5.39
C GLN A 92 2.48 -3.18 6.09
N TYR A 93 2.65 -2.00 5.50
CA TYR A 93 2.09 -0.76 6.03
C TYR A 93 0.57 -0.73 5.87
N TRP A 94 0.08 -0.97 4.65
CA TRP A 94 -1.36 -0.95 4.37
C TRP A 94 -2.11 -2.08 5.08
N SER A 95 -1.47 -3.22 5.38
CA SER A 95 -2.08 -4.32 6.11
C SER A 95 -2.37 -3.99 7.58
N LYS A 96 -1.73 -2.95 8.13
CA LYS A 96 -2.01 -2.45 9.48
C LYS A 96 -3.19 -1.48 9.51
N LEU A 97 -3.60 -0.98 8.34
CA LEU A 97 -4.68 0.00 8.16
C LEU A 97 -5.94 -0.60 7.53
N ALA A 98 -5.84 -1.80 6.93
CA ALA A 98 -6.96 -2.55 6.40
C ALA A 98 -7.72 -3.27 7.52
#